data_AF-A0A1Q7ZV22-F1
#
_entry.id   AF-A0A1Q7ZV22-F1
#
_cell.length_a   1.000
_cell.length_b   1.000
_cell.length_c   1.000
_cell.angle_alpha   90.00
_cell.angle_beta   90.00
_cell.angle_gamma   90.00
#
_symmetry.space_group_name_H-M   'P 1'
#
loop_
_entity.id
_entity.type
_entity.pdbx_description
1 polymer ?
#
loop_
_entity_poly.entity_id
_entity_poly.type
_entity_poly.pdbx_seq_one_letter_code
_entity_poly.pdbx_strand_id
1 'polypeptide(L)'
;MDWWSIKISGQTVARVSKEIEGREDILATRIFRRTMTFVSNKLWPILDTIVKHHQDPTVKRQILSDIELKILETIGTEGSIRTDRLRKKLKLEAKENNSKYHRSLSNLESYALIVGVEDPHPEKHLHANIWQTWDKRTRNGMSRGNLSYSEGLAKLLEKTLDACVLAREDEIRKWFQWSADVQAVKEDLLENETILRADGHLISSRIRSINN
;
A
#
# COMPACT_ATOMS: atom_id res chain seq x y z
N MET A 1 -25.25 6.67 7.15
CA MET A 1 -25.41 5.55 6.21
C MET A 1 -24.18 4.68 6.35
N ASP A 2 -24.32 3.40 6.67
CA ASP A 2 -23.17 2.49 6.82
C ASP A 2 -22.67 2.08 5.43
N TRP A 3 -21.48 2.52 5.08
CA TRP A 3 -20.83 2.25 3.78
C TRP A 3 -20.80 0.75 3.47
N TRP A 4 -20.64 -0.10 4.50
CA TRP A 4 -20.55 -1.55 4.34
C TRP A 4 -21.86 -2.22 3.92
N SER A 5 -22.99 -1.53 4.12
CA SER A 5 -24.33 -2.01 3.75
C SER A 5 -24.74 -1.63 2.31
N ILE A 6 -23.97 -0.75 1.64
CA ILE A 6 -24.23 -0.37 0.25
C ILE A 6 -24.12 -1.60 -0.65
N LYS A 7 -25.01 -1.70 -1.64
CA LYS A 7 -25.04 -2.81 -2.60
C LYS A 7 -24.41 -2.41 -3.93
N ILE A 8 -23.42 -3.18 -4.37
CA ILE A 8 -22.86 -3.15 -5.73
C ILE A 8 -23.36 -4.40 -6.43
N SER A 9 -24.11 -4.24 -7.53
CA SER A 9 -24.69 -5.36 -8.29
C SER A 9 -25.45 -6.37 -7.42
N GLY A 10 -26.16 -5.88 -6.39
CA GLY A 10 -26.94 -6.71 -5.47
C GLY A 10 -26.18 -7.31 -4.27
N GLN A 11 -24.85 -7.22 -4.23
CA GLN A 11 -24.01 -7.68 -3.13
C GLN A 11 -23.54 -6.53 -2.23
N THR A 12 -23.43 -6.76 -0.92
CA THR A 12 -22.91 -5.72 -0.02
C THR A 12 -21.43 -5.47 -0.25
N VAL A 13 -20.97 -4.23 -0.04
CA VAL A 13 -19.54 -3.87 -0.11
C VAL A 13 -18.70 -4.76 0.79
N ALA A 14 -19.19 -5.12 1.99
CA ALA A 14 -18.50 -6.03 2.90
C ALA A 14 -18.25 -7.42 2.29
N ARG A 15 -19.23 -7.97 1.56
CA ARG A 15 -19.09 -9.27 0.88
C ARG A 15 -18.09 -9.18 -0.26
N VAL A 16 -18.21 -8.15 -1.11
CA VAL A 16 -17.31 -7.92 -2.24
C VAL A 16 -15.87 -7.72 -1.75
N SER A 17 -15.68 -6.95 -0.67
CA SER A 17 -14.38 -6.72 -0.03
C SER A 17 -13.73 -8.03 0.40
N LYS A 18 -14.48 -8.91 1.08
CA LYS A 18 -13.97 -10.21 1.55
C LYS A 18 -13.62 -11.16 0.41
N GLU A 19 -14.43 -11.18 -0.65
CA GLU A 19 -14.17 -11.99 -1.85
C GLU A 19 -12.93 -11.50 -2.62
N ILE A 20 -12.58 -10.22 -2.51
CA ILE A 20 -11.44 -9.58 -3.19
C ILE A 20 -10.14 -9.72 -2.39
N GLU A 21 -10.16 -9.50 -1.08
CA GLU A 21 -8.97 -9.45 -0.22
C GLU A 21 -8.14 -10.75 -0.26
N GLY A 22 -8.82 -11.90 -0.37
CA GLY A 22 -8.16 -13.21 -0.42
C GLY A 22 -7.63 -13.61 -1.79
N ARG A 23 -7.81 -12.80 -2.84
CA ARG A 23 -7.39 -13.17 -4.19
C ARG A 23 -5.88 -13.07 -4.35
N GLU A 24 -5.29 -14.05 -5.04
CA GLU A 24 -3.85 -14.05 -5.28
C GLU A 24 -3.40 -12.85 -6.10
N ASP A 25 -4.20 -12.35 -7.05
CA ASP A 25 -3.87 -11.26 -7.96
C ASP A 25 -4.18 -9.85 -7.42
N ILE A 26 -4.58 -9.73 -6.15
CA ILE A 26 -4.95 -8.47 -5.50
C ILE A 26 -4.26 -8.36 -4.14
N LEU A 27 -3.77 -7.16 -3.79
CA LEU A 27 -3.31 -6.84 -2.45
C LEU A 27 -4.29 -5.89 -1.79
N ALA A 28 -4.73 -6.21 -0.58
CA ALA A 28 -5.33 -5.24 0.33
C ALA A 28 -4.19 -4.60 1.13
N THR A 29 -3.99 -3.30 0.95
CA THR A 29 -2.85 -2.59 1.57
C THR A 29 -3.18 -1.15 1.90
N ARG A 30 -2.42 -0.55 2.82
CA ARG A 30 -2.60 0.81 3.32
C ARG A 30 -1.56 1.79 2.77
N ILE A 31 -1.09 1.57 1.54
CA ILE A 31 -0.13 2.45 0.86
C ILE A 31 -0.72 3.85 0.62
N PHE A 32 -1.98 3.90 0.17
CA PHE A 32 -2.65 5.14 -0.19
C PHE A 32 -3.40 5.72 1.01
N ARG A 33 -2.96 6.89 1.50
CA ARG A 33 -3.56 7.64 2.63
C ARG A 33 -3.71 6.84 3.92
N ARG A 34 -2.97 5.73 4.06
CA ARG A 34 -3.16 4.74 5.15
C ARG A 34 -4.56 4.11 5.19
N THR A 35 -5.29 4.17 4.08
CA THR A 35 -6.62 3.58 3.92
C THR A 35 -6.48 2.26 3.19
N MET A 36 -7.31 1.28 3.57
CA MET A 36 -7.36 0.00 2.87
C MET A 36 -7.69 0.22 1.39
N THR A 37 -6.76 -0.18 0.53
CA THR A 37 -6.80 0.02 -0.92
C THR A 37 -6.50 -1.32 -1.58
N PHE A 38 -7.32 -1.70 -2.56
CA PHE A 38 -7.11 -2.90 -3.35
C PHE A 38 -6.23 -2.60 -4.56
N VAL A 39 -5.11 -3.31 -4.67
CA VAL A 39 -4.11 -3.11 -5.70
C VAL A 39 -3.96 -4.37 -6.54
N SER A 40 -4.33 -4.29 -7.82
CA SER A 40 -4.15 -5.37 -8.78
C SER A 40 -2.67 -5.66 -9.06
N ASN A 41 -2.36 -6.93 -9.35
CA ASN A 41 -1.05 -7.39 -9.78
C ASN A 41 -0.43 -6.64 -10.95
N LYS A 42 -1.24 -5.98 -11.78
CA LYS A 42 -0.76 -5.10 -12.86
C LYS A 42 0.09 -3.92 -12.35
N LEU A 43 -0.12 -3.47 -11.11
CA LEU A 43 0.64 -2.38 -10.49
C LEU A 43 1.82 -2.88 -9.66
N TRP A 44 1.91 -4.19 -9.37
CA TRP A 44 2.98 -4.71 -8.52
C TRP A 44 4.39 -4.46 -9.07
N PRO A 45 4.68 -4.58 -10.38
CA PRO A 45 6.02 -4.26 -10.87
C PRO A 45 6.45 -2.81 -10.63
N ILE A 46 5.49 -1.86 -10.67
CA ILE A 46 5.74 -0.45 -10.36
C ILE A 46 6.02 -0.29 -8.87
N LEU A 47 5.15 -0.85 -8.03
CA LEU A 47 5.30 -0.80 -6.57
C LEU A 47 6.55 -1.53 -6.08
N ASP A 48 6.93 -2.63 -6.71
CA ASP A 48 8.09 -3.43 -6.32
C ASP A 48 9.38 -2.61 -6.36
N THR A 49 9.52 -1.75 -7.38
CA THR A 49 10.67 -0.85 -7.49
C THR A 49 10.72 0.13 -6.29
N ILE A 50 9.56 0.65 -5.89
CA ILE A 50 9.41 1.56 -4.74
C ILE A 50 9.68 0.80 -3.43
N VAL A 51 9.14 -0.41 -3.28
CA VAL A 51 9.33 -1.24 -2.10
C VAL A 51 10.79 -1.64 -1.94
N LYS A 52 11.48 -2.01 -3.03
CA LYS A 52 12.92 -2.33 -3.02
C LYS A 52 13.78 -1.16 -2.58
N HIS A 53 13.44 0.08 -2.98
CA HIS A 53 14.09 1.26 -2.45
C HIS A 53 13.94 1.35 -0.92
N HIS A 54 12.72 1.17 -0.41
CA HIS A 54 12.47 1.14 1.04
C HIS A 54 13.01 -0.11 1.73
N GLN A 55 13.39 -1.16 1.00
CA GLN A 55 14.08 -2.34 1.52
C GLN A 55 15.60 -2.17 1.52
N ASP A 56 16.17 -1.08 1.00
CA ASP A 56 17.59 -0.81 1.13
C ASP A 56 17.96 -0.68 2.63
N PRO A 57 19.04 -1.33 3.13
CA PRO A 57 19.39 -1.27 4.54
C PRO A 57 19.63 0.15 5.08
N THR A 58 20.16 1.06 4.26
CA THR A 58 20.43 2.45 4.64
C THR A 58 19.11 3.20 4.77
N VAL A 59 18.23 3.06 3.77
CA VAL A 59 16.90 3.69 3.78
C VAL A 59 16.05 3.15 4.93
N LYS A 60 15.99 1.82 5.12
CA LYS A 60 15.24 1.17 6.21
C LYS A 60 15.57 1.75 7.58
N ARG A 61 16.86 1.95 7.87
CA ARG A 61 17.32 2.48 9.16
C ARG A 61 16.99 3.95 9.38
N GLN A 62 16.73 4.70 8.31
CA GLN A 62 16.31 6.10 8.39
C GLN A 62 14.81 6.24 8.66
N ILE A 63 13.99 5.33 8.11
CA ILE A 63 12.52 5.46 8.14
C ILE A 63 11.82 4.57 9.18
N LEU A 64 12.50 3.54 9.70
CA LEU A 64 11.93 2.59 10.66
C LEU A 64 12.59 2.69 12.04
N SER A 65 11.76 2.56 13.06
CA SER A 65 12.19 2.37 14.45
C SER A 65 12.67 0.93 14.71
N ASP A 66 13.39 0.73 15.82
CA ASP A 66 13.89 -0.60 16.22
C ASP A 66 12.79 -1.66 16.35
N ILE A 67 11.61 -1.27 16.84
CA ILE A 67 10.47 -2.18 16.95
C ILE A 67 9.94 -2.59 15.57
N GLU A 68 9.92 -1.68 14.60
CA GLU A 68 9.46 -1.94 13.23
C GLU A 68 10.45 -2.83 12.50
N LEU A 69 11.76 -2.58 12.66
CA LEU A 69 12.82 -3.44 12.14
C LEU A 69 12.68 -4.87 12.70
N LYS A 70 12.46 -5.01 14.01
CA LYS A 70 12.30 -6.31 14.68
C LYS A 70 11.02 -7.04 14.23
N ILE A 71 9.91 -6.30 14.04
CA ILE A 71 8.67 -6.86 13.49
C ILE A 71 8.92 -7.39 12.08
N LEU A 72 9.53 -6.58 11.21
CA LEU A 72 9.81 -6.93 9.82
C LEU A 72 10.72 -8.16 9.71
N GLU A 73 11.79 -8.21 10.51
CA GLU A 73 12.72 -9.36 10.58
C GLU A 73 12.00 -10.63 11.05
N THR A 74 11.15 -10.53 12.07
CA THR A 74 10.39 -11.67 12.58
C THR A 74 9.43 -12.20 11.52
N ILE A 75 8.69 -11.33 10.81
CA ILE A 75 7.80 -11.73 9.72
C ILE A 75 8.61 -12.38 8.58
N GLY A 76 9.77 -11.83 8.23
CA GLY A 76 10.66 -12.40 7.21
C GLY A 76 11.16 -13.81 7.58
N THR A 77 11.53 -14.01 8.83
CA THR A 77 12.04 -15.30 9.35
C THR A 77 10.96 -16.39 9.34
N GLU A 78 9.75 -16.05 9.81
CA GLU A 78 8.61 -16.98 9.76
C GLU A 78 8.06 -17.15 8.34
N GLY A 79 8.31 -16.14 7.51
CA GLY A 79 7.72 -15.90 6.21
C GLY A 79 6.21 -15.60 6.24
N SER A 80 5.43 -16.20 7.15
CA SER A 80 4.02 -15.85 7.34
C SER A 80 3.60 -16.07 8.79
N ILE A 81 2.96 -15.09 9.41
CA ILE A 81 2.59 -15.17 10.83
C ILE A 81 1.34 -14.35 11.16
N ARG A 82 0.43 -14.92 11.96
CA ARG A 82 -0.79 -14.25 12.43
C ARG A 82 -0.47 -13.16 13.46
N THR A 83 -1.24 -12.07 13.47
CA THR A 83 -1.03 -10.88 14.34
C THR A 83 -0.77 -11.21 15.81
N ASP A 84 -1.56 -12.10 16.40
CA ASP A 84 -1.47 -12.51 17.81
C ASP A 84 -0.20 -13.35 18.08
N ARG A 85 0.11 -14.30 17.19
CA ARG A 85 1.33 -15.12 17.27
C ARG A 85 2.58 -14.26 17.15
N LEU A 86 2.57 -13.28 16.24
CA LEU A 86 3.65 -12.31 16.07
C LEU A 86 3.84 -11.49 17.34
N ARG A 87 2.76 -10.98 17.93
CA ARG A 87 2.80 -10.19 19.17
C ARG A 87 3.37 -11.00 20.33
N LYS A 88 2.96 -12.26 20.48
CA LYS A 88 3.49 -13.19 21.49
C LYS A 88 4.98 -13.47 21.28
N LYS A 89 5.39 -13.75 20.04
CA LYS A 89 6.79 -14.03 19.68
C LYS A 89 7.71 -12.85 19.99
N LEU A 90 7.22 -11.63 19.78
CA LEU A 90 7.93 -10.39 20.10
C LEU A 90 7.88 -10.00 21.59
N LYS A 91 7.13 -10.74 22.42
CA LYS A 91 6.87 -10.44 23.83
C LYS A 91 6.22 -9.05 24.04
N LEU A 92 5.30 -8.67 23.15
CA LEU A 92 4.61 -7.37 23.15
C LEU A 92 3.15 -7.45 23.65
N GLU A 93 2.81 -8.46 24.45
CA GLU A 93 1.44 -8.76 24.89
C GLU A 93 0.90 -7.73 25.91
N ALA A 94 1.78 -7.00 26.61
CA ALA A 94 1.37 -5.97 27.56
C ALA A 94 0.48 -4.88 26.92
N LYS A 95 -0.45 -4.34 27.72
CA LYS A 95 -1.47 -3.38 27.25
C LYS A 95 -0.85 -2.09 26.74
N GLU A 96 0.21 -1.60 27.39
CA GLU A 96 0.94 -0.40 26.95
C GLU A 96 1.55 -0.53 25.55
N ASN A 97 1.87 -1.75 25.12
CA ASN A 97 2.47 -2.01 23.81
C ASN A 97 1.44 -2.09 22.69
N ASN A 98 0.14 -2.22 23.00
CA ASN A 98 -0.90 -2.49 22.01
C ASN A 98 -0.96 -1.41 20.91
N SER A 99 -1.05 -0.14 21.31
CA SER A 99 -1.13 0.98 20.38
C SER A 99 0.14 1.12 19.54
N LYS A 100 1.31 0.98 20.18
CA LYS A 100 2.62 1.05 19.50
C LYS A 100 2.77 -0.07 18.48
N TYR A 101 2.43 -1.30 18.84
CA TYR A 101 2.50 -2.47 17.96
C TYR A 101 1.62 -2.33 16.70
N HIS A 102 0.35 -1.96 16.86
CA HIS A 102 -0.54 -1.77 15.71
C HIS A 102 -0.13 -0.58 14.84
N ARG A 103 0.40 0.50 15.44
CA ARG A 103 0.97 1.63 14.69
C ARG A 103 2.18 1.20 13.87
N SER A 104 3.07 0.39 14.44
CA SER A 104 4.23 -0.15 13.73
C SER A 104 3.85 -1.05 12.55
N LEU A 105 2.84 -1.92 12.72
CA LEU A 105 2.30 -2.70 11.59
C LEU A 105 1.73 -1.80 10.49
N SER A 106 0.92 -0.80 10.86
CA SER A 106 0.37 0.15 9.90
C SER A 106 1.46 0.98 9.19
N ASN A 107 2.54 1.33 9.88
CA ASN A 107 3.65 2.07 9.28
C ASN A 107 4.41 1.20 8.27
N LEU A 108 4.74 -0.04 8.63
CA LEU A 108 5.38 -1.01 7.72
C LEU A 108 4.53 -1.28 6.48
N GLU A 109 3.21 -1.44 6.66
CA GLU A 109 2.27 -1.63 5.57
C GLU A 109 2.13 -0.38 4.69
N SER A 110 2.27 0.83 5.26
CA SER A 110 2.23 2.06 4.46
C SER A 110 3.38 2.12 3.46
N TYR A 111 4.56 1.59 3.80
CA TYR A 111 5.71 1.36 2.90
C TYR A 111 5.62 0.07 2.07
N ALA A 112 4.50 -0.66 2.19
CA ALA A 112 4.30 -1.98 1.60
C ALA A 112 5.40 -3.00 1.91
N LEU A 113 6.18 -2.81 2.99
CA LEU A 113 7.20 -3.76 3.42
C LEU A 113 6.58 -5.08 3.91
N ILE A 114 5.35 -4.99 4.41
CA ILE A 114 4.51 -6.12 4.78
C ILE A 114 3.12 -5.99 4.13
N VAL A 115 2.46 -7.13 3.95
CA VAL A 115 1.07 -7.22 3.50
C VAL A 115 0.32 -8.11 4.49
N GLY A 116 -0.85 -7.65 4.92
CA GLY A 116 -1.77 -8.43 5.75
C GLY A 116 -2.94 -8.93 4.93
N VAL A 117 -3.33 -10.18 5.17
CA VAL A 117 -4.60 -10.74 4.67
C VAL A 117 -5.39 -11.20 5.87
N GLU A 118 -6.68 -10.88 5.95
CA GLU A 118 -7.56 -11.41 6.99
C GLU A 118 -7.48 -12.94 7.06
N ASP A 119 -7.34 -13.50 8.27
CA ASP A 119 -7.35 -14.94 8.51
C ASP A 119 -8.69 -15.54 8.06
N PRO A 120 -8.72 -16.45 7.06
CA PRO A 120 -9.96 -17.04 6.58
C PRO A 120 -10.62 -17.94 7.63
N HIS A 121 -9.88 -18.38 8.65
CA HIS A 121 -10.35 -19.25 9.73
C HIS A 121 -10.11 -18.59 11.10
N PRO A 122 -10.81 -17.49 11.41
CA PRO A 122 -10.57 -16.74 12.63
C PRO A 122 -10.89 -17.62 13.86
N GLU A 123 -9.95 -17.70 14.80
CA GLU A 123 -10.24 -18.25 16.12
C GLU A 123 -11.17 -17.27 16.87
N LYS A 124 -12.41 -17.72 17.16
CA LYS A 124 -13.45 -17.03 17.96
C LYS A 124 -13.36 -15.49 18.00
N HIS A 125 -14.14 -14.82 17.16
CA HIS A 125 -14.37 -13.35 17.17
C HIS A 125 -13.12 -12.45 17.03
N LEU A 126 -11.95 -13.01 16.70
CA LEU A 126 -10.74 -12.24 16.42
C LEU A 126 -10.49 -12.18 14.91
N HIS A 127 -10.82 -11.05 14.31
CA HIS A 127 -10.37 -10.68 12.95
C HIS A 127 -8.87 -10.37 13.03
N ALA A 128 -8.03 -11.37 12.79
CA ALA A 128 -6.59 -11.23 12.80
C ALA A 128 -6.05 -11.31 11.38
N ASN A 129 -5.01 -10.52 11.10
CA ASN A 129 -4.30 -10.61 9.83
C ASN A 129 -3.19 -11.66 9.90
N ILE A 130 -2.98 -12.35 8.79
CA ILE A 130 -1.79 -13.12 8.51
C ILE A 130 -0.84 -12.19 7.76
N TRP A 131 0.30 -11.87 8.39
CA TRP A 131 1.30 -10.97 7.83
C TRP A 131 2.35 -11.74 7.04
N GLN A 132 2.78 -11.15 5.93
CA GLN A 132 3.85 -11.62 5.07
C GLN A 132 4.71 -10.44 4.62
N THR A 133 5.96 -10.67 4.26
CA THR A 133 6.75 -9.66 3.54
C THR A 133 6.24 -9.47 2.12
N TRP A 134 6.48 -8.30 1.54
CA TRP A 134 6.18 -8.02 0.13
C TRP A 134 6.64 -9.14 -0.81
N ASP A 135 7.92 -9.47 -0.79
CA ASP A 135 8.54 -10.44 -1.70
C ASP A 135 7.89 -11.82 -1.62
N LYS A 136 7.44 -12.22 -0.42
CA LYS A 136 6.76 -13.50 -0.24
C LYS A 136 5.34 -13.45 -0.82
N ARG A 137 4.65 -12.33 -0.66
CA ARG A 137 3.28 -12.15 -1.16
C ARG A 137 3.20 -11.96 -2.67
N THR A 138 4.21 -11.35 -3.29
CA THR A 138 4.20 -10.95 -4.71
C THR A 138 5.04 -11.86 -5.62
N ARG A 139 5.72 -12.87 -5.07
CA ARG A 139 6.66 -13.78 -5.77
C ARG A 139 6.22 -14.24 -7.17
N ASN A 140 4.93 -14.59 -7.34
CA ASN A 140 4.40 -15.14 -8.59
C ASN A 140 3.92 -14.08 -9.59
N GLY A 141 3.81 -12.81 -9.20
CA GLY A 141 3.26 -11.72 -10.01
C GLY A 141 4.30 -10.68 -10.47
N MET A 142 5.58 -10.90 -10.17
CA MET A 142 6.64 -9.95 -10.50
C MET A 142 7.25 -10.21 -11.87
N SER A 143 6.98 -9.33 -12.84
CA SER A 143 7.87 -9.17 -14.00
C SER A 143 9.08 -8.33 -13.59
N ARG A 144 10.30 -8.72 -13.98
CA ARG A 144 11.50 -7.90 -13.77
C ARG A 144 11.40 -6.61 -14.61
N GLY A 145 10.85 -5.56 -14.03
CA GLY A 145 10.92 -4.20 -14.56
C GLY A 145 12.23 -3.55 -14.16
N ASN A 146 12.88 -2.86 -15.09
CA ASN A 146 14.12 -2.11 -14.85
C ASN A 146 13.85 -0.64 -14.50
N LEU A 147 12.75 -0.35 -13.80
CA LEU A 147 12.47 1.03 -13.41
C LEU A 147 13.44 1.48 -12.32
N SER A 148 13.87 2.73 -12.38
CA SER A 148 14.46 3.43 -11.24
C SER A 148 13.37 3.80 -10.22
N TYR A 149 13.78 4.16 -9.00
CA TYR A 149 12.86 4.60 -7.95
C TYR A 149 11.96 5.76 -8.40
N SER A 150 12.56 6.81 -8.99
CA SER A 150 11.82 7.98 -9.48
C SER A 150 10.82 7.62 -10.59
N GLU A 151 11.23 6.77 -11.55
CA GLU A 151 10.32 6.29 -12.61
C GLU A 151 9.16 5.45 -12.04
N GLY A 152 9.43 4.65 -11.00
CA GLY A 152 8.41 3.91 -10.27
C GLY A 152 7.38 4.84 -9.62
N LEU A 153 7.85 5.88 -8.93
CA LEU A 153 6.99 6.91 -8.34
C LEU A 153 6.17 7.65 -9.40
N ALA A 154 6.79 8.02 -10.53
CA ALA A 154 6.14 8.75 -11.61
C ALA A 154 4.99 7.94 -12.20
N LYS A 155 5.25 6.66 -12.52
CA LYS A 155 4.23 5.74 -13.03
C LYS A 155 3.14 5.47 -12.00
N LEU A 156 3.48 5.34 -10.71
CA LEU A 156 2.48 5.16 -9.67
C LEU A 156 1.57 6.38 -9.57
N LEU A 157 2.14 7.59 -9.60
CA LEU A 157 1.38 8.83 -9.53
C LEU A 157 0.47 9.00 -10.74
N GLU A 158 0.99 8.81 -11.95
CA GLU A 158 0.21 8.82 -13.20
C GLU A 158 -0.97 7.84 -13.12
N LYS A 159 -0.73 6.58 -12.71
CA LYS A 159 -1.79 5.56 -12.59
C LYS A 159 -2.80 5.87 -11.50
N THR A 160 -2.37 6.52 -10.42
CA THR A 160 -3.28 6.95 -9.36
C THR A 160 -4.16 8.10 -9.85
N LEU A 161 -3.60 9.05 -10.60
CA LEU A 161 -4.35 10.14 -11.23
C LEU A 161 -5.31 9.63 -12.31
N ASP A 162 -4.91 8.66 -13.13
CA ASP A 162 -5.80 7.97 -14.08
C ASP A 162 -7.03 7.36 -13.38
N ALA A 163 -6.85 6.84 -12.15
CA ALA A 163 -7.94 6.24 -11.35
C ALA A 163 -8.78 7.29 -10.61
N CYS A 164 -8.21 8.44 -10.26
CA CYS A 164 -8.88 9.55 -9.61
C CYS A 164 -9.36 10.56 -10.67
N VAL A 165 -10.56 10.35 -11.23
CA VAL A 165 -11.22 11.21 -12.26
C VAL A 165 -10.85 12.71 -12.15
N LEU A 166 -10.86 13.27 -10.92
CA LEU A 166 -10.28 14.56 -10.57
C LEU A 166 -9.51 14.44 -9.26
N ALA A 167 -8.23 14.83 -9.25
CA ALA A 167 -7.39 14.80 -8.06
C ALA A 167 -7.04 16.22 -7.60
N ARG A 168 -7.35 16.56 -6.35
CA ARG A 168 -6.92 17.84 -5.77
C ARG A 168 -5.41 17.90 -5.59
N GLU A 169 -4.78 18.95 -6.09
CA GLU A 169 -3.32 19.08 -6.06
C GLU A 169 -2.77 19.20 -4.62
N ASP A 170 -3.44 19.96 -3.76
CA ASP A 170 -3.01 20.22 -2.37
C ASP A 170 -3.05 18.97 -1.47
N GLU A 171 -3.73 17.94 -1.96
CA GLU A 171 -3.94 16.67 -1.30
C GLU A 171 -2.92 15.60 -1.71
N ILE A 172 -2.18 15.78 -2.82
CA ILE A 172 -1.21 14.80 -3.34
C ILE A 172 -0.14 14.46 -2.31
N ARG A 173 0.35 15.46 -1.57
CA ARG A 173 1.34 15.29 -0.49
C ARG A 173 0.87 14.39 0.66
N LYS A 174 -0.42 14.08 0.73
CA LYS A 174 -1.01 13.20 1.77
C LYS A 174 -1.28 11.79 1.25
N TRP A 175 -1.06 11.54 -0.04
CA TRP A 175 -1.42 10.28 -0.67
C TRP A 175 -0.51 9.13 -0.26
N PHE A 176 0.79 9.39 -0.10
CA PHE A 176 1.77 8.37 0.23
C PHE A 176 2.62 8.79 1.42
N GLN A 177 3.20 7.81 2.10
CA GLN A 177 4.07 8.06 3.25
C GLN A 177 5.39 8.76 2.84
N TRP A 178 5.89 8.50 1.62
CA TRP A 178 7.05 9.12 0.98
C TRP A 178 6.65 10.37 0.20
N SER A 179 6.06 11.34 0.89
CA SER A 179 5.42 12.50 0.24
C SER A 179 6.40 13.47 -0.44
N ALA A 180 7.61 13.62 0.08
CA ALA A 180 8.63 14.52 -0.49
C ALA A 180 9.03 14.09 -1.91
N ASP A 181 9.35 12.81 -2.08
CA ASP A 181 9.76 12.26 -3.38
C ASP A 181 8.62 12.33 -4.41
N VAL A 182 7.37 12.11 -3.96
CA VAL A 182 6.18 12.24 -4.81
C VAL A 182 5.97 13.68 -5.27
N GLN A 183 6.28 14.68 -4.44
CA GLN A 183 6.18 16.08 -4.87
C GLN A 183 7.20 16.43 -5.95
N ALA A 184 8.45 15.97 -5.82
CA ALA A 184 9.47 16.19 -6.85
C ALA A 184 9.03 15.59 -8.20
N VAL A 185 8.61 14.33 -8.17
CA VAL A 185 8.10 13.63 -9.35
C VAL A 185 6.84 14.28 -9.95
N LYS A 186 5.96 14.84 -9.12
CA LYS A 186 4.77 15.56 -9.58
C LYS A 186 5.15 16.78 -10.42
N GLU A 187 6.14 17.56 -10.00
CA GLU A 187 6.61 18.72 -10.78
C GLU A 187 7.25 18.27 -12.09
N ASP A 188 8.09 17.22 -12.08
CA ASP A 188 8.68 16.66 -13.31
C ASP A 188 7.59 16.21 -14.31
N LEU A 189 6.51 15.59 -13.83
CA LEU A 189 5.40 15.15 -14.68
C LEU A 189 4.59 16.31 -15.27
N LEU A 190 4.52 17.45 -14.58
CA LEU A 190 3.89 18.67 -15.09
C LEU A 190 4.74 19.33 -16.17
N GLU A 191 6.07 19.42 -15.95
CA GLU A 191 7.01 19.97 -16.93
C GLU A 191 7.00 19.17 -18.24
N ASN A 192 6.86 17.85 -18.14
CA ASN A 192 6.78 16.95 -19.29
C ASN A 192 5.35 16.78 -19.85
N GLU A 193 4.38 17.59 -19.40
CA GLU A 193 2.97 17.53 -19.81
C GLU A 193 2.30 16.14 -19.70
N THR A 194 2.86 15.24 -18.91
CA THR A 194 2.27 13.91 -18.67
C THR A 194 1.01 14.03 -17.82
N ILE A 195 0.99 15.00 -16.92
CA ILE A 195 -0.18 15.41 -16.15
C ILE A 195 -0.39 16.90 -16.34
N LEU A 196 -1.62 17.36 -16.13
CA LEU A 196 -2.01 18.74 -16.35
C LEU A 196 -2.64 19.34 -15.11
N ARG A 197 -2.33 20.61 -14.85
CA ARG A 197 -2.96 21.42 -13.80
C ARG A 197 -4.18 22.14 -14.36
N ALA A 198 -5.33 22.01 -13.70
CA ALA A 198 -6.56 22.72 -14.03
C ALA A 198 -7.30 23.09 -12.74
N ASP A 199 -7.48 24.39 -12.46
CA ASP A 199 -8.23 24.91 -11.31
C ASP A 199 -7.92 24.22 -9.96
N GLY A 200 -6.64 24.08 -9.63
CA GLY A 200 -6.19 23.43 -8.39
C GLY A 200 -6.33 21.91 -8.37
N HIS A 201 -6.64 21.30 -9.51
CA HIS A 201 -6.70 19.86 -9.71
C HIS A 201 -5.60 19.40 -10.68
N LEU A 202 -5.23 18.13 -10.55
CA LEU A 202 -4.38 17.41 -11.47
C LEU A 202 -5.21 16.37 -12.20
N ILE A 203 -4.96 16.26 -13.51
CA ILE A 203 -5.56 15.24 -14.36
C ILE A 203 -4.48 14.60 -15.23
N SER A 204 -4.73 13.36 -15.63
CA SER A 204 -3.90 12.68 -16.62
C SER A 204 -4.06 13.32 -18.00
N SER A 205 -2.96 13.51 -18.71
CA SER A 205 -2.96 14.06 -20.09
C SER A 205 -3.74 13.19 -21.09
N ARG A 206 -3.95 11.90 -20.79
CA ARG A 206 -4.77 10.98 -21.61
C ARG A 206 -6.22 11.44 -21.77
N ILE A 207 -6.73 12.26 -20.86
CA ILE A 207 -8.08 12.81 -20.99
C ILE A 207 -8.16 13.79 -22.18
N ARG A 208 -7.05 14.45 -22.58
CA ARG A 208 -7.01 15.29 -23.78
C ARG A 208 -7.18 14.47 -25.07
N SER A 209 -6.64 13.25 -25.14
CA SER A 209 -6.69 12.44 -26.37
C SER A 209 -8.06 11.83 -26.69
N ILE A 210 -9.06 12.00 -25.80
CA ILE A 210 -10.43 11.54 -26.03
C ILE A 210 -11.28 12.62 -26.72
N ASN A 211 -10.85 13.89 -26.68
CA ASN A 211 -11.60 15.03 -27.20
C ASN A 211 -11.01 15.66 -28.48
N ASN A 212 -10.03 15.00 -29.12
CA ASN A 212 -9.47 15.38 -30.42
C ASN A 212 -9.75 14.32 -31.48
#